data_AF-A0A3B8LRV4-F1
#
_entry.id   AF-A0A3B8LRV4-F1
#
_cell.length_a   1.000
_cell.length_b   1.000
_cell.length_c   1.000
_cell.angle_alpha   90.00
_cell.angle_beta   90.00
_cell.angle_gamma   90.00
#
_symmetry.space_group_name_H-M   'P 1'
#
loop_
_entity.id
_entity.type
_entity.pdbx_description
1 polymer ?
#
loop_
_entity_poly.entity_id
_entity_poly.type
_entity_poly.pdbx_seq_one_letter_code
_entity_poly.pdbx_strand_id
1 'polypeptide(L)'
;PGHTSGHFGVAIQTDDGWLFHVGDSYYHHNELLIEGGGPAGMQTFQHIVHENYAKAMHNQQRLRELHKEHGDEVTIISAHDPSEFARCCGHH
;
A
#
# COMPACT_ATOMS: atom_id res chain seq x y z
N PRO A 1 10.97 1.06 2.66
CA PRO A 1 11.77 -0.08 2.13
C PRO A 1 12.03 -1.16 3.21
N GLY A 2 11.15 -2.17 3.28
CA GLY A 2 11.22 -3.24 4.30
C GLY A 2 10.61 -4.59 3.91
N HIS A 3 10.03 -4.73 2.71
CA HIS A 3 9.53 -6.02 2.20
C HIS A 3 10.69 -6.86 1.61
N THR A 4 11.59 -6.22 0.85
CA THR A 4 12.94 -6.71 0.46
C THR A 4 13.87 -5.49 0.30
N SER A 5 15.20 -5.69 0.23
CA SER A 5 16.18 -4.59 0.01
C SER A 5 15.94 -3.78 -1.27
N GLY A 6 15.24 -4.36 -2.25
CA GLY A 6 14.92 -3.76 -3.55
C GLY A 6 13.47 -3.31 -3.72
N HIS A 7 12.68 -3.18 -2.66
CA HIS A 7 11.29 -2.75 -2.78
C HIS A 7 11.18 -1.31 -3.32
N PHE A 8 10.57 -1.15 -4.50
CA PHE A 8 10.26 0.13 -5.13
C PHE A 8 8.76 0.20 -5.48
N GLY A 9 8.17 1.38 -5.34
CA GLY A 9 6.85 1.68 -5.91
C GLY A 9 6.99 2.40 -7.24
N VAL A 10 5.96 2.32 -8.09
CA VAL A 10 5.88 3.01 -9.38
C VAL A 10 4.74 4.01 -9.34
N ALA A 11 5.05 5.29 -9.58
CA ALA A 11 4.05 6.34 -9.73
C ALA A 11 3.86 6.68 -11.21
N ILE A 12 2.61 6.75 -11.64
CA ILE A 12 2.19 7.04 -13.02
C ILE A 12 1.28 8.26 -12.96
N GLN A 13 1.60 9.29 -13.74
CA GLN A 13 0.71 10.45 -13.91
C GLN A 13 -0.34 10.12 -14.99
N THR A 14 -1.60 10.35 -14.67
CA THR A 14 -2.76 10.20 -15.56
C THR A 14 -3.48 11.54 -15.68
N ASP A 15 -4.44 11.63 -16.59
CA ASP A 15 -5.27 12.84 -16.76
C ASP A 15 -6.15 13.11 -15.52
N ASP A 16 -6.45 12.08 -14.73
CA ASP A 16 -7.30 12.14 -13.54
C ASP A 16 -6.52 12.23 -12.21
N GLY A 17 -5.18 12.28 -12.27
CA GLY A 17 -4.30 12.35 -11.09
C GLY A 17 -3.16 11.34 -11.13
N TRP A 18 -2.59 11.03 -9.97
CA TRP A 18 -1.47 10.10 -9.82
C TRP A 18 -1.96 8.72 -9.41
N LEU A 19 -1.48 7.69 -10.10
CA LEU A 19 -1.60 6.30 -9.67
C LEU A 19 -0.26 5.85 -9.08
N PHE A 20 -0.23 5.49 -7.79
CA PHE A 20 0.96 5.03 -7.12
C PHE A 20 0.84 3.56 -6.71
N HIS A 21 1.48 2.68 -7.50
CA HIS A 21 1.55 1.27 -7.19
C HIS A 21 2.71 1.00 -6.24
N VAL A 22 2.41 0.56 -5.01
CA VAL A 22 3.38 0.42 -3.93
C VAL A 22 3.87 -1.02 -3.70
N GLY A 23 3.72 -1.89 -4.70
CA GLY A 23 4.04 -3.32 -4.60
C GLY A 23 3.44 -3.96 -3.35
N ASP A 24 4.27 -4.69 -2.61
CA ASP A 24 3.89 -5.45 -1.41
C ASP A 24 4.04 -4.64 -0.11
N SER A 25 3.83 -3.32 -0.17
CA SER A 25 3.95 -2.44 1.00
C SER A 25 2.87 -2.69 2.07
N TYR A 26 1.71 -3.20 1.65
CA TYR A 26 0.61 -3.63 2.51
C TYR A 26 -0.20 -4.70 1.78
N TYR A 27 -0.98 -5.48 2.51
CA TYR A 27 -1.73 -6.63 1.98
C TYR A 27 -3.22 -6.39 1.90
N HIS A 28 -3.74 -5.36 2.57
CA HIS A 28 -5.14 -5.00 2.53
C HIS A 28 -5.32 -3.48 2.65
N HIS A 29 -6.17 -2.86 1.82
CA HIS A 29 -6.39 -1.40 1.82
C HIS A 29 -6.73 -0.82 3.21
N ASN A 30 -7.47 -1.56 4.04
CA ASN A 30 -7.76 -1.17 5.42
C ASN A 30 -6.52 -0.89 6.30
N GLU A 31 -5.34 -1.40 5.95
CA GLU A 31 -4.09 -1.11 6.68
C GLU A 31 -3.62 0.35 6.49
N LEU A 32 -4.09 0.99 5.42
CA LEU A 32 -3.89 2.41 5.17
C LEU A 32 -4.98 3.26 5.85
N LEU A 33 -6.20 2.72 6.01
CA LEU A 33 -7.32 3.45 6.59
C LEU A 33 -7.34 3.41 8.12
N ILE A 34 -6.91 2.29 8.71
CA ILE A 34 -6.92 2.02 10.14
C ILE A 34 -5.58 1.37 10.49
N GLU A 35 -4.86 1.90 11.48
CA GLU A 35 -3.64 1.28 11.96
C GLU A 35 -3.91 -0.14 12.48
N GLY A 36 -3.26 -1.14 11.89
CA GLY A 36 -3.54 -2.55 12.19
C GLY A 36 -4.88 -3.06 11.64
N GLY A 37 -5.55 -2.28 10.80
CA GLY A 37 -6.79 -2.66 10.11
C GLY A 37 -6.53 -3.71 9.03
N GLY A 38 -7.20 -4.85 9.11
CA GLY A 38 -7.01 -5.94 8.17
C GLY A 38 -7.58 -7.25 8.74
N PRO A 39 -7.51 -8.35 7.99
CA PRO A 39 -7.89 -9.66 8.49
C PRO A 39 -7.21 -10.00 9.83
N ALA A 40 -7.92 -10.71 10.71
CA ALA A 40 -7.35 -11.14 11.99
C ALA A 40 -6.05 -11.92 11.77
N GLY A 41 -4.98 -11.55 12.50
CA GLY A 41 -3.66 -12.15 12.36
C GLY A 41 -2.74 -11.51 11.31
N MET A 42 -3.18 -10.45 10.60
CA MET A 42 -2.36 -9.77 9.59
C MET A 42 -1.05 -9.22 10.17
N GLN A 43 -1.07 -8.64 11.37
CA GLN A 43 0.15 -8.15 12.03
C GLN A 43 1.15 -9.28 12.33
N THR A 44 0.65 -10.43 12.77
CA THR A 44 1.48 -11.63 13.00
C THR A 44 2.07 -12.17 11.71
N PHE A 45 1.27 -12.18 10.63
CA PHE A 45 1.74 -12.58 9.30
C PHE A 45 2.87 -11.64 8.81
N GLN A 46 2.69 -10.33 8.95
CA GLN A 46 3.70 -9.33 8.57
C GLN A 46 5.00 -9.45 9.36
N HIS A 47 4.94 -9.83 10.64
CA HIS A 47 6.13 -10.14 11.42
C HIS A 47 6.91 -11.34 10.88
N ILE A 48 6.24 -12.29 10.22
CA ILE A 48 6.85 -13.51 9.69
C ILE A 48 7.41 -13.29 8.28
N VAL A 49 6.69 -12.54 7.43
CA VAL A 49 7.02 -12.41 6.00
C VAL A 49 7.94 -11.23 5.68
N HIS A 50 8.00 -10.20 6.52
CA HIS A 50 8.90 -9.07 6.29
C HIS A 50 10.30 -9.33 6.81
N GLU A 51 11.29 -9.17 5.93
CA GLU A 51 12.72 -9.24 6.28
C GLU A 51 13.10 -8.19 7.32
N ASN A 52 12.48 -7.00 7.29
CA ASN A 52 12.61 -6.00 8.34
C ASN A 52 11.26 -5.34 8.67
N TYR A 53 10.60 -5.88 9.69
CA TYR A 53 9.29 -5.40 10.14
C TYR A 53 9.28 -3.90 10.48
N ALA A 54 10.28 -3.38 11.18
CA ALA A 54 10.32 -1.98 11.57
C ALA A 54 10.36 -1.05 10.34
N LYS A 55 11.15 -1.42 9.32
CA LYS A 55 11.19 -0.67 8.05
C LYS A 55 9.91 -0.80 7.25
N ALA A 56 9.22 -1.94 7.32
CA ALA A 56 7.92 -2.13 6.67
C ALA A 56 6.85 -1.25 7.31
N MET A 57 6.75 -1.23 8.64
CA MET A 57 5.81 -0.36 9.37
C MET A 57 6.08 1.13 9.13
N HIS A 58 7.35 1.54 9.09
CA HIS A 58 7.71 2.92 8.74
C HIS A 58 7.31 3.28 7.30
N ASN A 59 7.40 2.33 6.36
CA ASN A 59 6.94 2.53 4.99
C ASN A 59 5.42 2.68 4.93
N GLN A 60 4.68 1.83 5.64
CA GLN A 60 3.22 1.93 5.75
C GLN A 60 2.78 3.25 6.37
N GLN A 61 3.49 3.74 7.40
CA GLN A 61 3.20 5.03 7.99
C GLN A 61 3.30 6.18 6.98
N ARG A 62 4.35 6.18 6.15
CA ARG A 62 4.50 7.18 5.08
C ARG A 62 3.41 7.09 4.02
N LEU A 63 2.94 5.87 3.72
CA LEU A 63 1.81 5.67 2.80
C LEU A 63 0.49 6.15 3.40
N ARG A 64 0.28 5.96 4.71
CA ARG A 64 -0.87 6.52 5.43
C ARG A 64 -0.87 8.05 5.40
N GLU A 65 0.28 8.66 5.63
CA GLU A 65 0.45 10.12 5.53
C GLU A 65 0.15 10.61 4.12
N LEU A 66 0.72 9.97 3.09
CA LEU A 66 0.45 10.29 1.70
C LEU A 66 -1.04 10.16 1.35
N HIS A 67 -1.69 9.08 1.76
CA HIS A 67 -3.12 8.87 1.52
C HIS A 67 -3.98 9.92 2.22
N LYS A 68 -3.61 10.30 3.44
CA LYS A 68 -4.33 11.30 4.23
C LYS A 68 -4.17 12.72 3.67
N GLU A 69 -2.98 13.08 3.21
CA GLU A 69 -2.66 14.43 2.74
C GLU A 69 -3.02 14.65 1.27
N HIS A 70 -2.95 13.60 0.45
CA HIS A 70 -3.08 13.68 -1.01
C HIS A 70 -4.05 12.65 -1.60
N GLY A 71 -4.97 12.09 -0.81
CA GLY A 71 -5.89 11.03 -1.27
C GLY A 71 -6.83 11.44 -2.41
N ASP A 72 -7.08 12.74 -2.58
CA ASP A 72 -7.88 13.28 -3.70
C ASP A 72 -7.08 13.40 -5.01
N GLU A 73 -5.75 13.36 -4.94
CA GLU A 73 -4.83 13.54 -6.07
C GLU A 73 -4.06 12.25 -6.40
N VAL A 74 -3.89 11.37 -5.42
CA VAL A 74 -3.06 10.16 -5.49
C VAL A 74 -3.88 8.93 -5.11
N THR A 75 -4.13 8.09 -6.10
CA THR A 75 -4.69 6.75 -5.88
C THR A 75 -3.56 5.77 -5.59
N ILE A 76 -3.55 5.17 -4.40
CA ILE A 76 -2.56 4.17 -3.99
C ILE A 76 -3.12 2.77 -4.23
N ILE A 77 -2.34 1.89 -4.86
CA ILE A 77 -2.70 0.48 -5.05
C ILE A 77 -1.57 -0.48 -4.63
N SER A 78 -1.96 -1.59 -3.99
CA SER A 78 -1.06 -2.70 -3.66
C SER A 78 -1.18 -3.85 -4.65
N ALA A 79 -0.09 -4.62 -4.80
CA ALA A 79 -0.08 -5.85 -5.60
C ALA A 79 -0.99 -6.94 -5.01
N HIS A 80 -1.24 -6.88 -3.71
CA HIS A 80 -1.94 -7.92 -2.96
C HIS A 80 -3.41 -7.62 -2.70
N ASP A 81 -3.93 -6.47 -3.12
CA ASP A 81 -5.34 -6.14 -3.00
C ASP A 81 -6.06 -6.25 -4.36
N PRO A 82 -6.72 -7.39 -4.65
CA PRO A 82 -7.43 -7.57 -5.92
C PRO A 82 -8.62 -6.61 -6.07
N SER A 83 -9.13 -6.05 -4.98
CA SER A 83 -10.24 -5.08 -5.04
C SER A 83 -9.78 -3.70 -5.52
N GLU A 84 -8.59 -3.27 -5.12
CA GLU A 84 -7.95 -2.05 -5.63
C GLU A 84 -7.60 -2.19 -7.12
N PHE A 85 -7.03 -3.34 -7.50
CA PHE A 85 -6.73 -3.65 -8.90
C PHE A 85 -8.00 -3.64 -9.78
N ALA A 86 -9.09 -4.26 -9.31
CA ALA A 86 -10.37 -4.27 -10.03
C ALA A 86 -10.98 -2.86 -10.18
N ARG A 87 -10.80 -1.97 -9.20
CA ARG A 87 -11.27 -0.56 -9.29
C ARG A 87 -10.48 0.25 -10.31
N CYS A 88 -9.17 0.02 -10.44
CA CYS A 88 -8.35 0.66 -11.47
C CYS A 88 -8.64 0.11 -12.87
N CYS A 89 -8.72 -1.21 -13.04
CA CYS A 89 -8.94 -1.82 -14.35
C CYS A 89 -10.39 -1.74 -14.84
N GLY A 90 -11.37 -1.53 -13.95
CA GLY A 90 -12.78 -1.36 -14.29
C GLY A 90 -13.17 0.03 -14.77
N HIS A 91 -12.23 0.99 -14.83
CA HIS A 91 -12.42 2.35 -15.36
C HIS A 91 -12.04 2.51 -16.84
N HIS A 92 -11.83 1.39 -17.57
CA HIS A 92 -11.54 1.37 -19.01
C HIS A 92 -12.78 1.08 -19.86
#